data_AF-A0A842PD10-F1
#
_entry.id   AF-A0A842PD10-F1
#
_cell.length_a   1.000
_cell.length_b   1.000
_cell.length_c   1.000
_cell.angle_alpha   90.00
_cell.angle_beta   90.00
_cell.angle_gamma   90.00
#
_symmetry.space_group_name_H-M   'P 1'
#
loop_
_entity.id
_entity.type
_entity.pdbx_description
1 polymer ?
#
loop_
_entity_poly.entity_id
_entity_poly.type
_entity_poly.pdbx_seq_one_letter_code
_entity_poly.pdbx_strand_id
1 'polypeptide(L)'
;MEIHVYDTYVKAADGHTMHFDVITGEKDHDKAISYGKEWLQSVGEGESEMTTNECQFCHSQGAPEPVEQAIKEKGYFIQKMEGCP
;
A
#
# COMPACT_ATOMS: atom_id res chain seq x y z
N MET A 1 -1.53 8.36 -15.61
CA MET A 1 -0.18 8.61 -15.06
C MET A 1 0.58 7.29 -14.94
N GLU A 2 1.92 7.30 -14.85
CA GLU A 2 2.66 6.11 -14.41
C GLU A 2 2.46 5.94 -12.89
N ILE A 3 2.32 4.70 -12.45
CA ILE A 3 2.19 4.32 -11.04
C ILE A 3 3.25 3.27 -10.68
N HIS A 4 3.58 3.23 -9.40
CA HIS A 4 4.53 2.30 -8.81
C HIS A 4 3.80 1.45 -7.77
N VAL A 5 3.89 0.14 -7.96
CA VAL A 5 3.20 -0.87 -7.15
C VAL A 5 4.18 -1.44 -6.14
N TYR A 6 3.80 -1.39 -4.86
CA TYR A 6 4.55 -1.99 -3.76
C TYR A 6 3.72 -3.12 -3.14
N ASP A 7 4.12 -4.35 -3.45
CA ASP A 7 3.51 -5.58 -2.96
C ASP A 7 3.80 -5.70 -1.46
N THR A 8 2.75 -5.74 -0.64
CA THR A 8 2.86 -5.60 0.81
C THR A 8 2.23 -6.78 1.56
N TYR A 9 3.01 -7.40 2.44
CA TYR A 9 2.55 -8.44 3.36
C TYR A 9 2.83 -8.04 4.80
N VAL A 10 1.78 -7.91 5.62
CA VAL A 10 1.92 -7.63 7.06
C VAL A 10 1.18 -8.67 7.89
N LYS A 11 1.58 -8.77 9.17
CA LYS A 11 0.84 -9.55 10.17
C LYS A 11 -0.15 -8.67 10.91
N ALA A 12 -1.42 -9.02 10.82
CA ALA A 12 -2.50 -8.40 11.59
C ALA A 12 -2.37 -8.75 13.08
N ALA A 13 -3.07 -8.02 13.94
CA ALA A 13 -3.03 -8.20 15.39
C ALA A 13 -3.47 -9.60 15.87
N ASP A 14 -4.34 -10.27 15.14
CA ASP A 14 -4.80 -11.65 15.43
C ASP A 14 -3.88 -12.75 14.86
N GLY A 15 -2.82 -12.37 14.15
CA GLY A 15 -1.81 -13.25 13.55
C GLY A 15 -2.06 -13.70 12.11
N HIS A 16 -3.21 -13.36 11.49
CA HIS A 16 -3.40 -13.63 10.07
C HIS A 16 -2.53 -12.70 9.19
N THR A 17 -2.37 -13.07 7.92
CA THR A 17 -1.58 -12.28 6.96
C THR A 17 -2.51 -11.38 6.16
N MET A 18 -2.20 -10.09 6.12
CA MET A 18 -2.82 -9.14 5.19
C MET A 18 -1.91 -8.95 3.98
N HIS A 19 -2.48 -9.04 2.80
CA HIS A 19 -1.82 -8.81 1.52
C HIS A 19 -2.53 -7.70 0.76
N PHE A 20 -1.79 -6.66 0.41
CA PHE A 20 -2.28 -5.51 -0.33
C PHE A 20 -1.16 -4.83 -1.10
N ASP A 21 -1.51 -4.06 -2.13
CA ASP A 21 -0.54 -3.19 -2.80
C ASP A 21 -0.68 -1.76 -2.28
N VAL A 22 0.46 -1.12 -2.00
CA VAL A 22 0.54 0.34 -1.93
C VAL A 22 0.89 0.87 -3.32
N ILE A 23 -0.02 1.66 -3.90
CA ILE A 23 0.16 2.23 -5.23
C ILE A 23 0.33 3.73 -5.11
N THR A 24 1.43 4.25 -5.64
CA THR A 24 1.79 5.68 -5.58
C THR A 24 2.23 6.20 -6.95
N GLY A 25 2.08 7.51 -7.15
CA GLY A 25 2.57 8.21 -8.34
C GLY A 25 4.06 8.55 -8.32
N GLU A 26 4.75 8.30 -7.20
CA GLU A 26 6.18 8.55 -7.03
C GLU A 26 6.91 7.26 -6.69
N LYS A 27 8.04 6.99 -7.37
CA LYS A 27 8.87 5.81 -7.10
C LYS A 27 9.76 6.06 -5.87
N ASP A 28 9.11 6.14 -4.71
CA ASP A 28 9.71 6.42 -3.41
C ASP A 28 9.21 5.39 -2.39
N HIS A 29 10.15 4.57 -1.90
CA HIS A 29 9.84 3.46 -1.00
C HIS A 29 9.46 3.96 0.41
N ASP A 30 10.12 4.99 0.90
CA ASP A 30 9.82 5.54 2.24
C ASP A 30 8.42 6.17 2.25
N LYS A 31 8.03 6.82 1.15
CA LYS A 31 6.64 7.28 0.96
C LYS A 31 5.66 6.12 0.91
N ALA A 32 5.96 5.05 0.16
CA ALA A 32 5.09 3.87 0.10
C ALA A 32 4.89 3.23 1.49
N ILE A 33 5.94 3.11 2.30
CA ILE A 33 5.84 2.64 3.68
C ILE A 33 4.99 3.59 4.53
N SER A 34 5.19 4.90 4.38
CA SER A 34 4.43 5.91 5.13
C SER A 34 2.93 5.84 4.82
N TYR A 35 2.56 5.73 3.54
CA TYR A 35 1.17 5.58 3.11
C TYR A 35 0.55 4.26 3.55
N GLY A 36 1.30 3.15 3.48
CA GLY A 36 0.84 1.86 4.00
C GLY A 36 0.55 1.91 5.49
N LYS A 37 1.42 2.54 6.28
CA LYS A 37 1.21 2.74 7.73
C LYS A 37 0.00 3.62 8.04
N GLU A 38 -0.19 4.70 7.28
CA GLU A 38 -1.37 5.56 7.40
C GLU A 38 -2.66 4.75 7.17
N TRP A 39 -2.68 3.93 6.12
CA TRP A 39 -3.82 3.07 5.85
C TRP A 39 -4.04 2.01 6.93
N LEU A 40 -2.98 1.33 7.39
CA LEU A 40 -3.05 0.36 8.48
C LEU A 40 -3.64 0.98 9.75
N GLN A 41 -3.22 2.19 10.10
CA GLN A 41 -3.80 2.94 11.21
C GLN A 41 -5.30 3.21 11.00
N SER A 42 -5.72 3.53 9.78
CA SER A 42 -7.13 3.80 9.44
C SER A 42 -8.05 2.57 9.56
N VAL A 43 -7.49 1.36 9.40
CA VAL A 43 -8.23 0.10 9.48
C VAL A 43 -8.07 -0.63 10.82
N GLY A 44 -7.37 -0.03 11.78
CA GLY A 44 -7.17 -0.58 13.13
C GLY A 44 -5.95 -1.49 13.29
N GLU A 45 -5.10 -1.59 12.27
CA GLU A 45 -3.89 -2.44 12.22
C GLU A 45 -2.60 -1.60 12.31
N GLY A 46 -2.66 -0.42 12.93
CA GLY A 46 -1.55 0.54 12.97
C GLY A 46 -0.29 0.05 13.71
N GLU A 47 -0.40 -1.02 14.49
CA GLU A 47 0.73 -1.66 15.20
C GLU A 47 1.44 -2.74 14.35
N SER A 48 0.90 -3.09 13.18
CA SER A 48 1.54 -4.05 12.28
C SER A 48 2.90 -3.53 11.80
N GLU A 49 3.92 -4.38 11.89
CA GLU A 49 5.24 -4.06 11.36
C GLU A 49 5.16 -3.91 9.84
N MET A 50 5.69 -2.79 9.34
CA MET A 50 5.82 -2.52 7.92
C MET A 50 7.13 -1.77 7.68
N THR A 51 8.11 -2.50 7.18
CA THR A 51 9.42 -2.00 6.76
C THR A 51 9.63 -2.27 5.27
N THR A 52 10.86 -2.17 4.78
CA THR A 52 11.22 -2.60 3.42
C THR A 52 11.16 -4.11 3.22
N ASN A 53 11.09 -4.90 4.29
CA ASN A 53 10.90 -6.35 4.19
C ASN A 53 9.46 -6.70 3.80
N GLU A 54 8.49 -6.02 4.44
CA GLU A 54 7.06 -6.25 4.26
C GLU A 54 6.50 -5.52 3.05
N CYS A 55 7.03 -4.35 2.72
CA CYS A 55 6.63 -3.52 1.58
C CYS A 55 7.70 -3.62 0.48
N GLN A 56 7.42 -4.25 -0.66
CA GLN A 56 8.41 -4.49 -1.71
C GLN A 56 7.98 -3.91 -3.05
N PHE A 57 8.86 -3.13 -3.69
CA PHE A 57 8.59 -2.67 -5.05
C PHE A 57 8.44 -3.85 -6.00
N CYS A 58 7.31 -3.93 -6.70
CA CYS A 58 7.02 -4.97 -7.67
C CYS A 58 7.31 -4.48 -9.10
N HIS A 59 6.54 -3.51 -9.59
CA HIS A 59 6.68 -2.96 -10.94
C HIS A 59 6.07 -1.56 -11.07
N SER A 60 6.30 -0.95 -12.23
CA SER A 60 5.59 0.25 -12.67
C SER A 60 4.62 -0.09 -13.80
N GLN A 61 3.50 0.62 -13.88
CA GLN A 61 2.54 0.47 -14.99
C GLN A 61 1.74 1.76 -15.23
N GLY A 62 0.96 1.80 -16.30
CA GLY A 62 -0.06 2.83 -16.49
C GLY A 62 -1.21 2.65 -15.51
N ALA A 63 -1.67 3.75 -14.90
CA ALA A 63 -2.82 3.74 -14.00
C ALA A 63 -4.15 3.72 -14.79
N PRO A 64 -5.12 2.89 -14.40
CA PRO A 64 -6.51 3.09 -14.81
C PRO A 64 -7.07 4.36 -14.16
N GLU A 65 -8.06 4.99 -14.81
CA GLU A 65 -8.58 6.30 -14.41
C GLU A 65 -9.01 6.40 -12.93
N PRO A 66 -9.71 5.41 -12.33
CA PRO A 66 -10.09 5.48 -10.92
C PRO A 66 -8.90 5.52 -9.95
N VAL A 67 -7.83 4.78 -10.27
CA VAL A 67 -6.59 4.74 -9.44
C VAL A 67 -5.84 6.06 -9.58
N GLU A 68 -5.76 6.60 -10.80
CA GLU A 68 -5.16 7.92 -11.04
C GLU A 68 -5.89 9.02 -10.27
N GLN A 69 -7.22 9.02 -10.26
CA GLN A 69 -8.01 10.01 -9.51
C GLN A 69 -7.76 9.88 -8.00
N ALA A 70 -7.75 8.67 -7.46
CA ALA A 70 -7.48 8.43 -6.04
C ALA A 70 -6.07 8.91 -5.63
N ILE A 71 -5.06 8.62 -6.44
CA ILE A 71 -3.67 9.05 -6.18
C ILE A 71 -3.56 10.57 -6.25
N LYS A 72 -4.26 11.23 -7.19
CA LYS A 72 -4.27 12.71 -7.26
C LYS A 72 -4.92 13.36 -6.05
N GLU A 73 -5.91 12.71 -5.45
CA GLU A 73 -6.64 13.24 -4.29
C GLU A 73 -5.91 12.97 -2.96
N LYS A 74 -5.37 11.75 -2.80
CA LYS A 74 -4.85 11.25 -1.50
C LYS A 74 -3.35 11.00 -1.47
N GLY A 75 -2.68 11.04 -2.62
CA GLY A 75 -1.26 10.70 -2.77
C GLY A 75 -0.99 9.21 -3.04
N TYR A 76 -1.93 8.32 -2.68
CA TYR A 76 -1.80 6.87 -2.85
C TYR A 76 -3.16 6.18 -3.06
N PHE A 77 -3.10 4.89 -3.43
CA PHE A 77 -4.23 3.98 -3.49
C PHE A 77 -3.83 2.63 -2.88
N ILE A 78 -4.72 2.02 -2.09
CA ILE A 78 -4.52 0.69 -1.52
C ILE A 78 -5.37 -0.32 -2.27
N GLN A 79 -4.72 -1.27 -2.92
CA GLN A 79 -5.39 -2.40 -3.53
C GLN A 79 -5.39 -3.58 -2.56
N LYS A 80 -6.54 -3.83 -1.92
CA LYS A 80 -6.73 -4.96 -1.02
C LYS A 80 -6.72 -6.28 -1.81
N MET A 81 -6.01 -7.31 -1.31
CA MET A 81 -5.97 -8.63 -1.93
C MET A 81 -6.45 -9.74 -0.99
N GLU A 82 -5.69 -10.04 0.07
CA GLU A 82 -6.02 -11.13 1.02
C GLU A 82 -6.00 -10.61 2.46
N GLY A 83 -6.88 -11.13 3.32
CA GLY A 83 -6.91 -10.85 4.75
C GLY A 83 -7.26 -9.40 5.15
N CYS A 84 -7.44 -8.50 4.19
CA CYS A 84 -7.75 -7.11 4.50
C CYS A 84 -9.19 -6.94 5.02
N PRO A 85 -9.45 -6.01 5.97
CA PRO A 85 -10.80 -5.68 6.44
C PRO A 85 -11.76 -5.18 5.35
#